data_AF-A0A0B6Z670-F1
#
_entry.id   AF-A0A0B6Z670-F1
#
_cell.length_a   1.000
_cell.length_b   1.000
_cell.length_c   1.000
_cell.angle_alpha   90.00
_cell.angle_beta   90.00
_cell.angle_gamma   90.00
#
_symmetry.space_group_name_H-M   'P 1'
#
loop_
_entity.id
_entity.type
_entity.pdbx_description
1 polymer ?
#
loop_
_entity_poly.entity_id
_entity_poly.type
_entity_poly.pdbx_seq_one_letter_code
_entity_poly.pdbx_strand_id
1 'polypeptide(L)'
;IMPLAYRTILPVWLGRRPLTEEEDTEELAPIAVCHNAFLGAIVQLASLVRHADDIFCDLAEECQRVFEKTDSISNKLKNIERIITKLDSTEVTIPVGTLKQFTRQTDHHVAKH
;
A
#
# COMPACT_ATOMS: atom_id res chain seq x y z
N ILE A 1 29.31 -25.65 -0.26
CA ILE A 1 28.14 -26.32 0.35
C ILE A 1 28.32 -26.22 1.86
N MET A 2 27.39 -25.57 2.57
CA MET A 2 27.48 -25.39 4.02
C MET A 2 27.04 -26.70 4.70
N PRO A 3 27.88 -27.36 5.52
CA PRO A 3 27.45 -28.56 6.23
C PRO A 3 26.52 -28.15 7.37
N LEU A 4 25.23 -28.47 7.24
CA LEU A 4 24.30 -28.35 8.37
C LEU A 4 24.74 -29.35 9.44
N ALA A 5 25.00 -28.85 10.65
CA ALA A 5 25.35 -29.69 11.78
C ALA A 5 24.19 -30.67 12.04
N TYR A 6 24.49 -31.96 12.08
CA TYR A 6 23.51 -32.98 12.46
C TYR A 6 23.11 -32.75 13.92
N ARG A 7 21.89 -32.24 14.14
CA ARG A 7 21.29 -32.11 15.48
C ARG A 7 20.14 -33.09 15.58
N THR A 8 20.29 -34.09 16.46
CA THR A 8 19.17 -34.93 16.88
C THR A 8 18.24 -34.09 17.75
N ILE A 9 17.00 -33.88 17.32
CA ILE A 9 15.99 -33.16 18.09
C ILE A 9 15.05 -34.20 18.71
N LEU A 10 15.02 -34.24 20.04
CA LEU A 10 14.10 -35.10 20.80
C LEU A 10 12.86 -34.31 21.23
N PRO A 11 11.67 -34.95 21.36
CA PRO A 11 10.43 -34.30 21.77
C PRO A 11 10.53 -33.51 23.08
N VAL A 12 11.36 -33.99 24.02
CA VAL A 12 11.66 -33.34 25.31
C VAL A 12 12.12 -31.88 25.18
N TRP A 13 12.68 -31.49 24.02
CA TRP A 13 13.20 -30.15 23.74
C TRP A 13 12.24 -29.25 22.96
N LEU A 14 11.12 -29.79 22.48
CA LEU A 14 10.20 -29.07 21.58
C LEU A 14 9.04 -28.37 22.32
N GLY A 15 8.90 -28.62 23.63
CA GLY A 15 8.01 -27.86 24.51
C GLY A 15 8.51 -26.44 24.75
N ARG A 16 7.72 -25.62 25.46
CA ARG A 16 8.12 -24.25 25.86
C ARG A 16 9.35 -24.23 26.76
N ARG A 17 9.56 -25.33 27.49
CA ARG A 17 10.72 -25.61 28.35
C ARG A 17 11.08 -27.08 28.18
N PRO A 18 12.33 -27.48 28.47
CA PRO A 18 12.66 -28.88 28.61
C PRO A 18 11.76 -29.53 29.68
N LEU A 19 11.25 -30.72 29.38
CA LEU A 19 10.50 -31.53 30.35
C LEU A 19 11.46 -32.12 31.38
N THR A 20 11.02 -32.24 32.63
CA THR A 20 11.78 -32.97 33.66
C THR A 20 11.66 -34.48 33.44
N GLU A 21 12.54 -35.28 34.04
CA GLU A 21 12.51 -36.75 33.91
C GLU A 21 11.17 -37.35 34.34
N GLU A 22 10.48 -36.75 35.31
CA GLU A 22 9.13 -37.14 35.76
C GLU A 22 8.03 -36.81 34.74
N GLU A 23 8.26 -35.82 33.87
CA GLU A 23 7.31 -35.33 32.87
C GLU A 23 7.54 -35.94 31.49
N ASP A 24 8.71 -36.56 31.26
CA ASP A 24 9.08 -37.24 30.02
C ASP A 24 8.42 -38.62 29.92
N THR A 25 7.08 -38.61 30.00
CA THR A 25 6.23 -39.78 29.80
C THR A 25 5.76 -39.85 28.34
N GLU A 26 5.47 -41.05 27.86
CA GLU A 26 5.04 -41.32 26.48
C GLU A 26 3.77 -40.55 26.09
N GLU A 27 2.94 -40.16 27.06
CA GLU A 27 1.73 -39.35 26.84
C GLU A 27 1.97 -37.85 27.01
N LEU A 28 2.70 -37.42 28.05
CA LEU A 28 2.78 -36.00 28.39
C LEU A 28 3.73 -35.22 27.47
N ALA A 29 4.81 -35.85 27.03
CA ALA A 29 5.78 -35.22 26.13
C ALA A 29 5.15 -34.79 24.78
N PRO A 30 4.43 -35.65 24.03
CA PRO A 30 3.79 -35.23 22.78
C PRO A 30 2.69 -34.18 23.01
N ILE A 31 1.94 -34.26 24.13
CA ILE A 31 0.91 -33.26 24.45
C ILE A 31 1.53 -31.88 24.64
N ALA A 32 2.65 -31.78 25.38
CA ALA A 32 3.35 -30.52 25.60
C ALA A 32 3.87 -29.90 24.29
N VAL A 33 4.42 -30.73 23.39
CA VAL A 33 4.90 -30.30 22.07
C VAL A 33 3.73 -29.85 21.18
N CYS A 34 2.64 -30.62 21.13
CA CYS A 34 1.44 -30.28 20.36
C CYS A 34 0.82 -28.97 20.83
N HIS A 35 0.67 -28.76 22.14
CA HIS A 35 0.16 -27.50 22.67
C HIS A 35 1.06 -26.32 22.33
N ASN A 36 2.38 -26.48 22.41
CA ASN A 36 3.31 -25.41 22.05
C ASN A 36 3.22 -25.06 20.56
N ALA A 37 3.18 -26.07 19.68
CA ALA A 37 3.01 -25.89 18.25
C ALA A 37 1.67 -25.22 17.92
N PHE A 38 0.59 -25.64 18.57
CA PHE A 38 -0.75 -25.09 18.37
C PHE A 38 -0.86 -23.63 18.81
N LEU A 39 -0.34 -23.29 19.99
CA LEU A 39 -0.27 -21.90 20.46
C LEU A 39 0.60 -21.05 19.52
N GLY A 40 1.72 -21.59 19.05
CA GLY A 40 2.57 -20.94 18.05
C GLY A 40 1.81 -20.64 16.76
N ALA A 41 1.03 -21.60 16.26
CA ALA A 41 0.20 -21.43 15.06
C ALA A 41 -0.86 -20.34 15.26
N ILE A 42 -1.54 -20.31 16.42
CA ILE A 42 -2.53 -19.26 16.73
C ILE A 42 -1.87 -17.87 16.74
N VAL A 43 -0.71 -17.72 17.38
CA VAL A 43 0.02 -16.44 17.43
C VAL A 43 0.46 -16.01 16.02
N GLN A 44 0.95 -16.95 15.21
CA GLN A 44 1.33 -16.67 13.83
C GLN A 44 0.11 -16.26 12.98
N LEU A 45 -1.04 -16.92 13.14
CA LEU A 45 -2.28 -16.55 12.46
C LEU A 45 -2.78 -15.17 12.90
N ALA A 46 -2.71 -14.84 14.19
CA ALA A 46 -3.06 -13.51 14.69
C ALA A 46 -2.14 -12.42 14.11
N SER A 47 -0.83 -12.70 14.02
CA SER A 47 0.12 -11.81 13.37
C SER A 47 -0.18 -11.65 11.87
N LEU A 48 -0.54 -12.73 11.19
CA LEU A 48 -0.91 -12.70 9.77
C LEU A 48 -2.16 -11.86 9.54
N VAL A 49 -3.19 -12.00 10.37
CA VAL A 49 -4.42 -11.19 10.28
C VAL A 49 -4.11 -9.71 10.46
N ARG A 50 -3.27 -9.33 11.43
CA ARG A 50 -2.84 -7.93 11.60
C ARG A 50 -2.12 -7.40 10.37
N HIS A 51 -1.22 -8.20 9.80
CA HIS A 51 -0.50 -7.77 8.60
C HIS A 51 -1.41 -7.65 7.37
N ALA A 52 -2.40 -8.53 7.25
CA ALA A 52 -3.42 -8.42 6.21
C ALA A 52 -4.26 -7.14 6.38
N ASP A 53 -4.66 -6.82 7.62
CA ASP A 53 -5.39 -5.59 7.94
C ASP A 53 -4.59 -4.35 7.53
N ASP A 54 -3.31 -4.26 7.92
CA ASP A 54 -2.42 -3.16 7.53
C ASP A 54 -2.37 -2.99 6.00
N ILE A 55 -2.15 -4.09 5.25
CA ILE A 55 -2.09 -4.07 3.78
C ILE A 55 -3.42 -3.59 3.17
N PHE A 56 -4.54 -4.09 3.67
CA PHE A 56 -5.85 -3.73 3.12
C PHE A 56 -6.26 -2.30 3.49
N CYS A 57 -5.88 -1.79 4.66
CA CYS A 57 -6.04 -0.39 5.01
C CYS A 57 -5.24 0.52 4.08
N ASP A 58 -3.95 0.25 3.88
CA ASP A 58 -3.10 1.03 2.97
C ASP A 58 -3.64 1.00 1.53
N LEU A 59 -4.08 -0.17 1.06
CA LEU A 59 -4.70 -0.32 -0.26
C LEU A 59 -6.00 0.49 -0.37
N ALA A 60 -6.85 0.45 0.65
CA ALA A 60 -8.10 1.21 0.66
C ALA A 60 -7.85 2.72 0.62
N GLU A 61 -6.85 3.21 1.33
CA GLU A 61 -6.44 4.62 1.28
C GLU A 61 -5.98 5.03 -0.12
N GLU A 62 -5.14 4.22 -0.77
CA GLU A 62 -4.68 4.52 -2.13
C GLU A 62 -5.82 4.44 -3.16
N CYS A 63 -6.71 3.46 -3.04
CA CYS A 63 -7.91 3.38 -3.87
C CYS A 63 -8.79 4.63 -3.71
N GLN A 64 -8.95 5.13 -2.48
CA GLN A 64 -9.71 6.34 -2.19
C GLN A 64 -9.07 7.57 -2.84
N ARG A 65 -7.74 7.73 -2.74
CA ARG A 65 -7.00 8.82 -3.40
C ARG A 65 -7.14 8.79 -4.92
N VAL A 66 -7.09 7.60 -5.52
CA VAL A 66 -7.31 7.41 -6.96
C VAL A 66 -8.74 7.78 -7.35
N PHE A 67 -9.72 7.34 -6.55
CA PHE A 67 -11.14 7.65 -6.78
C PHE A 67 -11.39 9.16 -6.77
N GLU A 68 -10.91 9.88 -5.74
CA GLU A 68 -11.09 11.34 -5.62
C GLU A 68 -10.48 12.10 -6.79
N LYS A 69 -9.26 11.71 -7.21
CA LYS A 69 -8.61 12.31 -8.39
C LYS A 69 -9.41 12.03 -9.67
N THR A 70 -9.91 10.81 -9.82
CA THR A 70 -10.67 10.39 -10.99
C THR A 70 -12.00 11.15 -11.06
N ASP A 71 -12.71 11.29 -9.94
CA ASP A 71 -13.94 12.06 -9.87
C ASP A 71 -13.71 13.54 -10.18
N SER A 72 -12.66 14.14 -9.62
CA SER A 72 -12.27 15.52 -9.93
C SER A 72 -12.01 15.73 -11.43
N ILE A 73 -11.30 14.81 -12.07
CA ILE A 73 -11.04 14.85 -13.51
C ILE A 73 -12.34 14.69 -14.30
N SER A 74 -13.19 13.74 -13.92
CA SER A 74 -14.49 13.51 -14.56
C SER A 74 -15.36 14.76 -14.53
N ASN A 75 -15.39 15.46 -13.39
CA ASN A 75 -16.13 16.71 -13.24
C ASN A 75 -15.54 17.84 -14.10
N LYS A 76 -14.21 17.95 -14.20
CA LYS A 76 -13.55 18.90 -15.11
C LYS A 76 -13.88 18.60 -16.57
N LEU A 77 -13.87 17.33 -16.96
CA LEU A 77 -14.18 16.89 -18.32
C LEU A 77 -15.62 17.26 -18.69
N LYS A 78 -16.60 16.96 -17.83
CA LYS A 78 -18.00 17.36 -18.01
C LYS A 78 -18.16 18.88 -18.17
N ASN A 79 -17.41 19.67 -17.39
CA ASN A 79 -17.46 21.12 -17.51
C ASN A 79 -16.87 21.61 -18.84
N ILE A 80 -15.74 21.04 -19.27
CA ILE A 80 -15.13 21.35 -20.56
C ILE A 80 -16.09 20.99 -21.71
N GLU A 81 -16.69 19.80 -21.68
CA GLU A 81 -17.67 19.36 -22.66
C GLU A 81 -18.87 20.33 -22.73
N ARG A 82 -19.38 20.76 -21.58
CA ARG A 82 -20.44 21.78 -21.48
C ARG A 82 -20.01 23.14 -22.05
N ILE A 83 -18.74 23.51 -21.95
CA ILE A 83 -18.23 24.76 -22.52
C ILE A 83 -18.11 24.62 -24.03
N ILE A 84 -17.50 23.53 -24.53
CA ILE A 84 -17.32 23.25 -25.96
C ILE A 84 -18.66 23.21 -26.69
N THR A 85 -19.67 22.54 -26.11
CA THR A 85 -21.02 22.47 -26.70
C THR A 85 -21.72 23.82 -26.79
N LYS A 86 -21.28 24.83 -26.03
CA LYS A 86 -21.82 26.20 -26.05
C LYS A 86 -20.98 27.18 -26.86
N LEU A 87 -19.82 26.77 -27.38
CA LEU A 87 -18.97 27.62 -28.21
C LEU A 87 -19.54 27.71 -29.63
N ASP A 88 -19.91 28.92 -30.04
CA ASP A 88 -20.30 29.24 -31.42
C ASP A 88 -19.18 30.02 -32.11
N SER A 89 -18.59 29.43 -33.16
CA SER A 89 -17.51 30.05 -33.93
C SER A 89 -17.91 31.34 -34.66
N THR A 90 -19.21 31.59 -34.83
CA THR A 90 -19.72 32.79 -35.51
C THR A 90 -19.90 33.98 -34.55
N GLU A 91 -20.06 33.74 -33.25
CA GLU A 91 -20.13 34.79 -32.22
C GLU A 91 -18.77 35.16 -31.61
N VAL A 92 -17.76 34.28 -31.71
CA VAL A 92 -16.44 34.52 -31.12
C VAL A 92 -15.69 35.61 -31.89
N THR A 93 -15.58 36.79 -31.28
CA THR A 93 -14.75 37.89 -31.80
C THR A 93 -13.28 37.57 -31.57
N ILE A 94 -12.55 37.25 -32.65
CA ILE A 94 -11.10 37.02 -32.57
C ILE A 94 -10.42 38.37 -32.29
N PRO A 95 -9.71 38.52 -31.16
CA PRO A 95 -9.00 39.76 -30.86
C PRO A 95 -7.90 39.99 -31.90
N VAL A 96 -8.08 40.98 -32.76
CA VAL A 96 -7.04 41.45 -33.67
C VAL A 96 -6.10 42.37 -32.89
N GLY A 97 -5.06 41.79 -32.29
CA GLY A 97 -3.99 42.49 -31.58
C GLY A 97 -2.66 41.74 -31.71
N THR A 98 -1.54 42.44 -31.51
CA THR A 98 -0.22 41.80 -31.55
C THR A 98 0.02 41.00 -30.26
N LEU A 99 0.69 39.85 -30.32
CA LEU A 99 0.99 39.01 -29.13
C LEU A 99 1.55 39.84 -27.94
N LYS A 100 2.34 40.88 -28.20
CA LYS A 100 2.85 41.84 -27.20
C LYS A 100 1.78 42.53 -26.35
N GLN A 101 0.57 42.74 -26.87
CA GLN A 101 -0.54 43.39 -26.14
C GLN A 101 -1.27 42.40 -25.21
N PHE A 102 -1.16 41.09 -25.46
CA PHE A 102 -1.82 40.04 -24.69
C PHE A 102 -0.93 39.37 -23.65
N THR A 103 0.40 39.47 -23.79
CA THR A 103 1.33 38.96 -22.80
C THR A 103 1.45 39.93 -21.63
N ARG A 104 1.03 39.52 -20.42
CA ARG A 104 1.27 40.26 -19.15
C ARG A 104 2.75 40.32 -18.73
N GLN A 105 3.66 39.85 -19.57
CA GLN A 105 5.08 39.70 -19.27
C GLN A 105 5.85 40.77 -20.04
N THR A 106 6.20 41.86 -19.34
CA THR A 106 6.93 43.03 -19.87
C THR A 106 8.44 42.91 -19.73
N ASP A 107 8.94 41.94 -18.98
CA ASP A 107 10.37 41.82 -18.68
C ASP A 107 11.06 40.98 -19.74
N HIS A 108 11.62 41.67 -20.73
CA HIS A 108 12.62 41.09 -21.62
C HIS A 108 13.94 41.00 -20.84
N HIS A 109 14.46 39.79 -20.64
CA HIS A 109 15.83 39.59 -20.16
C HIS A 109 16.80 40.21 -21.17
N VAL A 110 17.30 41.41 -20.87
CA VAL A 110 18.41 42.01 -21.59
C VAL A 110 19.67 41.25 -21.16
N ALA A 111 20.26 40.49 -22.07
CA ALA A 111 21.60 39.94 -21.86
C ALA A 111 22.56 41.12 -21.67
N LYS A 112 23.13 41.23 -20.46
CA LYS A 112 24.19 42.21 -20.18
C LYS A 112 25.45 41.76 -20.94
N HIS A 113 25.86 42.58 -21.90
CA HIS A 113 27.21 42.53 -22.49
C HIS A 113 28.25 43.02 -21.49
#